data_AF-A0A9D4CHX4-F1
#
_entry.id   AF-A0A9D4CHX4-F1
#
_cell.length_a   1.000
_cell.length_b   1.000
_cell.length_c   1.000
_cell.angle_alpha   90.00
_cell.angle_beta   90.00
_cell.angle_gamma   90.00
#
_symmetry.space_group_name_H-M   'P 1'
#
loop_
_entity.id
_entity.type
_entity.pdbx_description
1 polymer ?
#
loop_
_entity_poly.entity_id
_entity_poly.type
_entity_poly.pdbx_seq_one_letter_code
_entity_poly.pdbx_strand_id
1 'polypeptide(L)'
;MRFMDADKFEDNFSVWHLVLIANQLRRIPSGLNMFKRLNDLDLNSNLIECVEDNDLIGLRSLTSINLAYNPIQFITNKAFQNNIQLMHVDLSRTFLTTVPVAVTMLPALKALRIEGNDIECTCELANLKSWNVSSIQIDGLCYQTSERIEHFIKTYIDAGKC
;
A
#
# COMPACT_ATOMS: atom_id res chain seq x y z
N MET A 1 46.46 -7.53 -5.35
CA MET A 1 45.72 -7.64 -4.07
C MET A 1 44.24 -7.52 -4.42
N ARG A 2 43.42 -8.50 -4.01
CA ARG A 2 42.07 -8.76 -4.52
C ARG A 2 41.14 -7.55 -4.35
N PHE A 3 40.44 -7.20 -5.44
CA PHE A 3 39.19 -6.44 -5.40
C PHE A 3 38.22 -7.18 -4.48
N MET A 4 37.71 -6.51 -3.44
CA MET A 4 36.64 -7.07 -2.61
C MET A 4 35.35 -6.90 -3.39
N ASP A 5 34.78 -8.02 -3.83
CA ASP A 5 33.49 -8.08 -4.51
C ASP A 5 32.40 -7.40 -3.65
N ALA A 6 31.66 -6.48 -4.25
CA ALA A 6 30.50 -5.82 -3.64
C ALA A 6 29.39 -6.81 -3.22
N ASP A 7 29.50 -8.07 -3.66
CA ASP A 7 28.60 -9.18 -3.35
C ASP A 7 28.80 -9.76 -1.94
N LYS A 8 29.70 -9.20 -1.12
CA LYS A 8 29.98 -9.69 0.25
C LYS A 8 29.32 -8.91 1.38
N PHE A 9 28.61 -7.83 1.10
CA PHE A 9 27.62 -7.31 2.04
C PHE A 9 26.31 -8.06 1.78
N GLU A 10 26.18 -9.24 2.37
CA GLU A 10 24.86 -9.77 2.67
C GLU A 10 24.24 -8.83 3.72
N ASP A 11 23.71 -7.69 3.25
CA ASP A 11 22.95 -6.74 4.06
C ASP A 11 21.69 -7.45 4.57
N ASN A 12 21.86 -8.08 5.72
CA ASN A 12 20.86 -8.83 6.45
C ASN A 12 20.68 -8.14 7.80
N PHE A 13 20.23 -6.90 7.75
CA PHE A 13 19.79 -6.20 8.94
C PHE A 13 18.57 -6.94 9.50
N SER A 14 18.68 -7.45 10.72
CA SER A 14 17.66 -8.26 11.41
C SER A 14 16.42 -7.47 11.84
N VAL A 15 16.16 -6.31 11.23
CA VAL A 15 15.02 -5.46 11.58
C VAL A 15 13.76 -6.12 11.04
N TRP A 16 12.92 -6.60 11.95
CA TRP A 16 11.61 -7.18 11.64
C TRP A 16 10.53 -6.10 11.56
N HIS A 17 10.57 -5.14 12.48
CA HIS A 17 9.58 -4.08 12.62
C HIS A 17 10.33 -2.74 12.67
N LEU A 18 9.87 -1.75 11.89
CA LEU A 18 10.47 -0.42 11.82
C LEU A 18 9.40 0.67 11.95
N VAL A 19 9.56 1.53 12.96
CA VAL A 19 8.68 2.65 13.25
C VAL A 19 9.38 3.96 12.92
N LEU A 20 8.81 4.74 12.01
CA LEU A 20 9.29 6.06 11.58
C LEU A 20 8.16 7.11 11.64
N ILE A 21 7.28 6.96 12.62
CA ILE A 21 6.09 7.79 12.85
C ILE A 21 6.47 9.25 13.14
N ALA A 22 5.64 10.20 12.69
CA ALA A 22 5.72 11.61 13.07
C ALA A 22 7.08 12.26 12.76
N ASN A 23 7.69 11.86 11.64
CA ASN A 23 8.88 12.50 11.11
C ASN A 23 8.49 13.46 9.97
N GLN A 24 9.50 13.99 9.27
CA GLN A 24 9.32 14.92 8.14
C GLN A 24 9.68 14.26 6.81
N LEU A 25 9.49 12.94 6.70
CA LEU A 25 9.82 12.20 5.48
C LEU A 25 8.89 12.64 4.35
N ARG A 26 9.46 13.18 3.28
CA ARG A 26 8.72 13.53 2.05
C ARG A 26 8.60 12.39 1.05
N ARG A 27 9.44 11.37 1.21
CA ARG A 27 9.50 10.14 0.41
C ARG A 27 9.90 8.98 1.30
N ILE A 28 9.62 7.78 0.84
CA ILE A 28 10.14 6.55 1.45
C ILE A 28 11.65 6.50 1.20
N PRO A 29 12.51 6.45 2.24
CA PRO A 29 13.95 6.47 2.03
C PRO A 29 14.43 5.20 1.30
N SER A 30 15.18 5.37 0.22
CA SER A 30 15.71 4.23 -0.57
C SER A 30 16.60 3.27 0.22
N GLY A 31 17.23 3.76 1.30
CA GLY A 31 17.99 2.94 2.25
C GLY A 31 17.16 1.85 2.92
N LEU A 32 15.83 1.99 2.99
CA LEU A 32 14.97 0.94 3.55
C LEU A 32 15.07 -0.38 2.77
N ASN A 33 15.40 -0.32 1.47
CA ASN A 33 15.52 -1.50 0.62
C ASN A 33 16.62 -2.50 1.06
N MET A 34 17.49 -2.13 2.01
CA MET A 34 18.46 -3.04 2.62
C MET A 34 17.84 -3.98 3.67
N PHE A 35 16.66 -3.66 4.23
CA PHE A 35 16.00 -4.46 5.26
C PHE A 35 15.15 -5.58 4.65
N LYS A 36 15.81 -6.56 4.03
CA LYS A 36 15.13 -7.67 3.30
C LYS A 36 14.21 -8.52 4.19
N ARG A 37 14.43 -8.52 5.51
CA ARG A 37 13.63 -9.24 6.52
C ARG A 37 12.56 -8.39 7.19
N LEU A 38 12.43 -7.11 6.81
CA LEU A 38 11.42 -6.23 7.36
C LEU A 38 10.03 -6.76 7.02
N ASN A 39 9.21 -6.89 8.06
CA ASN A 39 7.88 -7.45 8.00
C ASN A 39 6.82 -6.39 8.25
N ASP A 40 7.10 -5.42 9.13
CA ASP A 40 6.17 -4.37 9.50
C ASP A 40 6.88 -3.01 9.41
N LEU A 41 6.27 -2.09 8.67
CA LEU A 41 6.79 -0.75 8.43
C LEU A 41 5.72 0.29 8.73
N ASP A 42 5.97 1.10 9.76
CA ASP A 42 5.11 2.22 10.11
C ASP A 42 5.75 3.56 9.72
N LEU A 43 5.16 4.20 8.72
CA LEU A 43 5.54 5.51 8.17
C LEU A 43 4.44 6.55 8.42
N ASN A 44 3.52 6.32 9.36
CA ASN A 44 2.38 7.20 9.55
C ASN A 44 2.78 8.62 10.01
N SER A 45 1.92 9.59 9.73
CA SER A 45 2.10 10.99 10.14
C SER A 45 3.41 11.61 9.63
N ASN A 46 3.77 11.34 8.38
CA ASN A 46 4.89 11.97 7.69
C ASN A 46 4.38 12.96 6.62
N LEU A 47 5.25 13.35 5.69
CA LEU A 47 4.94 14.25 4.58
C LEU A 47 5.09 13.53 3.22
N ILE A 48 4.88 12.21 3.18
CA ILE A 48 5.08 11.40 1.97
C ILE A 48 4.03 11.81 0.93
N GLU A 49 4.49 12.30 -0.21
CA GLU A 49 3.62 12.83 -1.28
C GLU A 49 3.24 11.76 -2.31
N CYS A 50 4.02 10.68 -2.41
CA CYS A 50 3.83 9.61 -3.37
C CYS A 50 4.51 8.29 -2.96
N VAL A 51 4.08 7.19 -3.59
CA VAL A 51 4.76 5.89 -3.53
C VAL A 51 5.07 5.42 -4.96
N GLU A 52 6.35 5.32 -5.28
CA GLU A 52 6.87 4.99 -6.61
C GLU A 52 7.32 3.52 -6.72
N ASP A 53 7.51 3.03 -7.95
CA ASP A 53 7.81 1.63 -8.29
C ASP A 53 9.01 1.01 -7.54
N ASN A 54 9.97 1.85 -7.13
CA ASN A 54 11.24 1.43 -6.53
C ASN A 54 11.34 1.72 -5.02
N ASP A 55 10.33 2.35 -4.42
CA ASP A 55 10.38 2.77 -3.02
C ASP A 55 10.44 1.58 -2.05
N LEU A 56 9.80 0.46 -2.41
CA LEU A 56 9.64 -0.72 -1.56
C LEU A 56 10.24 -2.00 -2.18
N ILE A 57 11.05 -1.88 -3.23
CA ILE A 57 11.56 -3.00 -4.06
C ILE A 57 12.36 -4.05 -3.27
N GLY A 58 13.06 -3.64 -2.22
CA GLY A 58 13.88 -4.52 -1.38
C GLY A 58 13.13 -5.20 -0.24
N LEU A 59 11.93 -4.71 0.10
CA LEU A 59 11.14 -5.14 1.26
C LEU A 59 10.28 -6.37 0.97
N ARG A 60 10.91 -7.47 0.54
CA ARG A 60 10.21 -8.66 0.03
C ARG A 60 9.46 -9.47 1.09
N SER A 61 9.83 -9.32 2.36
CA SER A 61 9.18 -9.98 3.52
C SER A 61 8.10 -9.13 4.19
N LEU A 62 7.77 -7.96 3.61
CA LEU A 62 6.81 -7.03 4.19
C LEU A 62 5.40 -7.61 4.16
N THR A 63 4.74 -7.65 5.31
CA THR A 63 3.37 -8.13 5.50
C THR A 63 2.42 -7.02 5.94
N SER A 64 2.95 -5.94 6.51
CA SER A 64 2.20 -4.79 7.00
C SER A 64 2.91 -3.50 6.62
N ILE A 65 2.15 -2.54 6.10
CA ILE A 65 2.62 -1.17 5.89
C ILE A 65 1.56 -0.17 6.33
N ASN A 66 1.97 0.79 7.16
CA ASN A 66 1.14 1.90 7.59
C ASN A 66 1.66 3.21 7.00
N LEU A 67 0.88 3.80 6.09
CA LEU A 67 1.15 5.07 5.42
C LEU A 67 0.13 6.15 5.81
N ALA A 68 -0.70 5.89 6.83
CA ALA A 68 -1.78 6.78 7.21
C ALA A 68 -1.27 8.20 7.57
N TYR A 69 -2.13 9.20 7.40
CA TYR A 69 -1.81 10.60 7.70
C TYR A 69 -0.57 11.12 6.94
N ASN A 70 -0.46 10.78 5.66
CA ASN A 70 0.53 11.33 4.72
C ASN A 70 -0.18 12.01 3.54
N PRO A 71 0.36 13.08 2.93
CA PRO A 71 -0.25 13.75 1.78
C PRO A 71 -0.09 12.99 0.43
N ILE A 72 -0.40 11.69 0.38
CA ILE A 72 -0.10 10.83 -0.78
C ILE A 72 -1.07 11.07 -1.95
N GLN A 73 -0.67 11.93 -2.89
CA GLN A 73 -1.51 12.25 -4.05
C GLN A 73 -1.56 11.12 -5.09
N PHE A 74 -0.51 10.31 -5.19
CA PHE A 74 -0.46 9.20 -6.13
C PHE A 74 0.34 8.01 -5.61
N ILE A 75 -0.10 6.82 -6.02
CA ILE A 75 0.62 5.55 -5.86
C ILE A 75 0.72 4.94 -7.25
N THR A 76 1.93 4.68 -7.73
CA THR A 76 2.12 4.10 -9.07
C THR A 76 1.56 2.68 -9.13
N ASN A 77 1.11 2.24 -10.30
CA ASN A 77 0.49 0.93 -10.48
C ASN A 77 1.37 -0.26 -10.06
N LYS A 78 2.70 -0.05 -9.99
CA LYS A 78 3.68 -1.09 -9.62
C LYS A 78 4.37 -0.83 -8.28
N ALA A 79 3.91 0.15 -7.50
CA ALA A 79 4.48 0.51 -6.18
C ALA A 79 4.69 -0.70 -5.25
N PHE A 80 3.76 -1.68 -5.27
CA PHE A 80 3.81 -2.86 -4.41
C PHE A 80 4.14 -4.18 -5.14
N GLN A 81 4.59 -4.14 -6.39
CA GLN A 81 4.74 -5.34 -7.23
C GLN A 81 5.68 -6.41 -6.65
N ASN A 82 6.65 -6.00 -5.81
CA ASN A 82 7.64 -6.89 -5.19
C ASN A 82 7.25 -7.35 -3.78
N ASN A 83 6.18 -6.78 -3.20
CA ASN A 83 5.77 -6.98 -1.82
C ASN A 83 4.61 -7.99 -1.75
N ILE A 84 4.79 -9.15 -2.41
CA ILE A 84 3.73 -10.17 -2.60
C ILE A 84 3.19 -10.77 -1.29
N GLN A 85 3.86 -10.53 -0.17
CA GLN A 85 3.46 -10.99 1.16
C GLN A 85 2.62 -9.96 1.94
N LEU A 86 2.39 -8.76 1.39
CA LEU A 86 1.59 -7.72 2.04
C LEU A 86 0.16 -8.20 2.29
N MET A 87 -0.23 -8.21 3.56
CA MET A 87 -1.55 -8.60 4.05
C MET A 87 -2.34 -7.41 4.57
N HIS A 88 -1.68 -6.40 5.12
CA HIS A 88 -2.30 -5.23 5.71
C HIS A 88 -1.69 -3.97 5.12
N VAL A 89 -2.55 -3.12 4.55
CA VAL A 89 -2.16 -1.84 3.98
C VAL A 89 -3.06 -0.76 4.58
N ASP A 90 -2.46 0.21 5.26
CA ASP A 90 -3.17 1.37 5.79
C ASP A 90 -2.81 2.63 4.99
N LEU A 91 -3.79 3.11 4.23
CA LEU A 91 -3.77 4.34 3.45
C LEU A 91 -4.78 5.36 3.99
N SER A 92 -5.16 5.27 5.26
CA SER A 92 -6.15 6.16 5.84
C SER A 92 -5.66 7.61 5.83
N ARG A 93 -6.54 8.53 5.42
CA ARG A 93 -6.26 9.99 5.37
C ARG A 93 -5.01 10.29 4.54
N THR A 94 -5.00 9.78 3.31
CA THR A 94 -3.92 9.97 2.34
C THR A 94 -4.30 10.81 1.13
N PHE A 95 -5.43 11.54 1.15
CA PHE A 95 -5.96 12.37 0.05
C PHE A 95 -6.21 11.61 -1.26
N LEU A 96 -6.35 10.29 -1.20
CA LEU A 96 -6.68 9.49 -2.38
C LEU A 96 -8.11 9.79 -2.83
N THR A 97 -8.31 9.88 -4.15
CA THR A 97 -9.64 10.00 -4.76
C THR A 97 -10.11 8.71 -5.42
N THR A 98 -9.23 7.72 -5.58
CA THR A 98 -9.56 6.40 -6.13
C THR A 98 -8.85 5.32 -5.35
N VAL A 99 -9.33 4.07 -5.46
CA VAL A 99 -8.58 2.92 -4.97
C VAL A 99 -7.35 2.70 -5.88
N PRO A 100 -6.12 2.68 -5.35
CA PRO A 100 -4.93 2.48 -6.16
C PRO A 100 -4.91 1.10 -6.84
N VAL A 101 -4.64 1.04 -8.14
CA VAL A 101 -4.46 -0.24 -8.87
C VAL A 101 -3.39 -1.12 -8.22
N ALA A 102 -2.36 -0.51 -7.62
CA ALA A 102 -1.27 -1.25 -6.98
C ALA A 102 -1.74 -2.22 -5.88
N VAL A 103 -2.78 -1.86 -5.10
CA VAL A 103 -3.28 -2.74 -4.03
C VAL A 103 -4.08 -3.93 -4.57
N THR A 104 -4.60 -3.83 -5.79
CA THR A 104 -5.36 -4.91 -6.44
C THR A 104 -4.48 -6.00 -7.03
N MET A 105 -3.17 -5.74 -7.06
CA MET A 105 -2.13 -6.67 -7.52
C MET A 105 -1.51 -7.47 -6.37
N LEU A 106 -1.92 -7.23 -5.12
CA LEU A 106 -1.40 -7.91 -3.93
C LEU A 106 -2.13 -9.24 -3.68
N PRO A 107 -1.48 -10.40 -3.89
CA PRO A 107 -2.16 -11.69 -3.82
C PRO A 107 -2.48 -12.15 -2.39
N ALA A 108 -1.79 -11.60 -1.39
CA ALA A 108 -1.94 -11.96 0.02
C ALA A 108 -2.75 -10.94 0.83
N LEU A 109 -3.29 -9.90 0.19
CA LEU A 109 -3.99 -8.81 0.87
C LEU A 109 -5.21 -9.35 1.62
N LYS A 110 -5.36 -8.94 2.88
CA LYS A 110 -6.48 -9.31 3.76
C LYS A 110 -7.24 -8.10 4.25
N ALA A 111 -6.54 -6.99 4.49
CA ALA A 111 -7.15 -5.75 4.93
C ALA A 111 -6.55 -4.54 4.23
N LEU A 112 -7.43 -3.67 3.74
CA LEU A 112 -7.11 -2.36 3.21
C LEU A 112 -7.87 -1.32 4.02
N ARG A 113 -7.16 -0.42 4.70
CA ARG A 113 -7.77 0.77 5.29
C ARG A 113 -7.54 1.96 4.39
N ILE A 114 -8.61 2.65 4.05
CA ILE A 114 -8.60 3.83 3.19
C ILE A 114 -9.57 4.90 3.73
N GLU A 115 -9.88 4.84 5.02
CA GLU A 115 -10.79 5.78 5.70
C GLU A 115 -10.27 7.21 5.65
N GLY A 116 -11.18 8.18 5.58
CA GLY A 116 -10.81 9.60 5.56
C GLY A 116 -10.11 10.04 4.27
N ASN A 117 -10.34 9.32 3.18
CA ASN A 117 -10.02 9.72 1.81
C ASN A 117 -11.31 10.09 1.04
N ASP A 118 -11.17 10.78 -0.09
CA ASP A 118 -12.30 11.19 -0.93
C ASP A 118 -12.52 10.19 -2.08
N ILE A 119 -12.64 8.90 -1.73
CA ILE A 119 -12.72 7.80 -2.71
C ILE A 119 -14.02 7.89 -3.51
N GLU A 120 -13.89 8.19 -4.80
CA GLU A 120 -14.96 8.17 -5.77
C GLU A 120 -15.31 6.72 -6.12
N CYS A 121 -16.51 6.29 -5.73
CA CYS A 121 -17.03 4.97 -6.08
C CYS A 121 -17.81 5.03 -7.40
N THR A 122 -17.24 4.42 -8.44
CA THR A 122 -17.87 4.30 -9.76
C THR A 122 -17.77 2.87 -10.28
N CYS A 123 -18.41 2.60 -11.42
CA CYS A 123 -18.23 1.33 -12.11
C CYS A 123 -16.79 1.07 -12.60
N GLU A 124 -15.91 2.07 -12.58
CA GLU A 124 -14.49 1.86 -12.91
C GLU A 124 -13.76 1.00 -11.89
N LEU A 125 -14.26 0.88 -10.66
CA LEU A 125 -13.75 -0.09 -9.69
C LEU A 125 -13.85 -1.53 -10.22
N ALA A 126 -14.80 -1.83 -11.12
CA ALA A 126 -14.89 -3.14 -11.79
C ALA A 126 -13.76 -3.38 -12.81
N ASN A 127 -13.11 -2.32 -13.31
CA ASN A 127 -11.95 -2.43 -14.19
C ASN A 127 -10.72 -2.99 -13.48
N LEU A 128 -10.74 -3.04 -12.14
CA LEU A 128 -9.74 -3.70 -11.30
C LEU A 128 -9.94 -5.22 -11.29
N LYS A 129 -10.04 -5.82 -12.49
CA LYS A 129 -10.57 -7.17 -12.76
C LYS A 129 -9.97 -8.33 -11.95
N SER A 130 -8.77 -8.16 -11.39
CA SER A 130 -8.11 -9.17 -10.56
C SER A 130 -8.41 -9.03 -9.07
N TRP A 131 -9.16 -7.99 -8.67
CA TRP A 131 -9.35 -7.66 -7.27
C TRP A 131 -10.46 -8.51 -6.66
N ASN A 132 -10.10 -9.52 -5.89
CA ASN A 132 -11.05 -10.35 -5.16
C ASN A 132 -11.52 -9.67 -3.87
N VAL A 133 -12.35 -8.65 -4.01
CA VAL A 133 -12.88 -7.84 -2.89
C VAL A 133 -13.64 -8.69 -1.88
N SER A 134 -14.34 -9.74 -2.32
CA SER A 134 -15.12 -10.61 -1.42
C SER A 134 -14.28 -11.29 -0.32
N SER A 135 -12.96 -11.37 -0.50
CA SER A 135 -12.01 -11.99 0.43
C SER A 135 -11.18 -10.98 1.25
N ILE A 136 -11.41 -9.68 1.05
CA ILE A 136 -10.61 -8.59 1.61
C ILE A 136 -11.52 -7.70 2.45
N GLN A 137 -11.09 -7.39 3.66
CA GLN A 137 -11.73 -6.34 4.47
C GLN A 137 -11.30 -4.97 3.95
N ILE A 138 -12.25 -4.13 3.56
CA ILE A 138 -12.00 -2.76 3.10
C ILE A 138 -12.69 -1.77 4.04
N ASP A 139 -11.89 -1.09 4.85
CA ASP A 139 -12.37 -0.03 5.72
C ASP A 139 -12.29 1.31 4.96
N GLY A 140 -13.41 1.78 4.44
CA GLY A 140 -13.50 3.04 3.70
C GLY A 140 -14.92 3.37 3.23
N LEU A 141 -15.16 4.64 2.92
CA LEU A 141 -16.44 5.14 2.45
C LEU A 141 -16.31 5.75 1.05
N CYS A 142 -17.38 5.63 0.26
CA CYS A 142 -17.56 6.34 -0.99
C CYS A 142 -17.84 7.82 -0.69
N TYR A 143 -17.04 8.73 -1.26
CA TYR A 143 -17.13 10.17 -1.04
C TYR A 143 -18.53 10.73 -1.36
N GLN A 144 -19.15 10.29 -2.46
CA GLN A 144 -20.41 10.86 -2.95
C GLN A 144 -21.62 10.46 -2.11
N THR A 145 -21.62 9.25 -1.53
CA THR A 145 -22.79 8.65 -0.87
C THR A 145 -22.60 8.39 0.62
N SER A 146 -21.36 8.52 1.12
CA SER A 146 -20.96 8.07 2.46
C SER A 146 -21.25 6.59 2.75
N GLU A 147 -21.52 5.78 1.72
CA GLU A 147 -21.73 4.34 1.89
C GLU A 147 -20.38 3.61 2.00
N ARG A 148 -20.38 2.43 2.61
CA ARG A 148 -19.17 1.59 2.67
C ARG A 148 -18.75 1.15 1.27
N ILE A 149 -17.47 1.22 0.97
CA ILE A 149 -16.93 0.75 -0.32
C ILE A 149 -17.29 -0.71 -0.57
N GLU A 150 -17.21 -1.57 0.45
CA GLU A 150 -17.63 -2.98 0.37
C GLU A 150 -19.12 -3.12 0.00
N HIS A 151 -19.97 -2.26 0.54
CA HIS A 151 -21.40 -2.26 0.23
C HIS A 151 -21.64 -1.84 -1.22
N PHE A 152 -20.96 -0.81 -1.71
CA PHE A 152 -21.04 -0.38 -3.10
C PHE A 152 -20.63 -1.51 -4.05
N ILE A 153 -19.48 -2.14 -3.78
CA ILE A 153 -18.95 -3.24 -4.62
C ILE A 153 -19.96 -4.39 -4.68
N LYS A 154 -20.46 -4.85 -3.54
CA LYS A 154 -21.46 -5.92 -3.48
C LYS A 154 -22.77 -5.57 -4.20
N THR A 155 -23.21 -4.32 -4.09
CA THR A 155 -24.53 -3.89 -4.56
C THR A 155 -24.56 -3.57 -6.05
N TYR A 156 -23.46 -3.04 -6.58
CA TYR A 156 -23.39 -2.53 -7.95
C TYR A 156 -22.46 -3.35 -8.84
N ILE A 157 -21.27 -3.72 -8.35
CA ILE A 157 -20.27 -4.44 -9.15
C ILE A 157 -20.57 -5.94 -9.18
N ASP A 158 -20.63 -6.60 -8.01
CA ASP A 158 -20.86 -8.05 -7.93
C ASP A 158 -22.25 -8.45 -8.46
N ALA A 159 -23.21 -7.52 -8.39
CA ALA A 159 -24.57 -7.71 -8.90
C ALA A 159 -24.71 -7.45 -10.41
N GLY A 160 -23.63 -7.09 -11.13
CA GLY A 160 -23.65 -6.84 -12.58
C GLY A 160 -24.49 -5.63 -12.99
N LYS A 161 -24.60 -4.62 -12.11
CA LYS A 161 -25.26 -3.34 -12.42
C LYS A 161 -24.27 -2.32 -13.00
N CYS A 162 -22.99 -2.60 -12.81
CA CYS A 162 -21.90 -2.27 -13.70
C CYS A 162 -21.68 -3.46 -14.65
#